data_AF-A0A914Y210-F1
#
_entry.id   AF-A0A914Y210-F1
#
_cell.length_a   1.000
_cell.length_b   1.000
_cell.length_c   1.000
_cell.angle_alpha   90.00
_cell.angle_beta   90.00
_cell.angle_gamma   90.00
#
_symmetry.space_group_name_H-M   'P 1'
#
loop_
_entity.id
_entity.type
_entity.pdbx_description
1 polymer ?
#
loop_
_entity_poly.entity_id
_entity_poly.type
_entity_poly.pdbx_seq_one_letter_code
_entity_poly.pdbx_strand_id
1 'polypeptide(L)'
;MGHYSKTEPSVSLESDIKTLNVAEIDNISASSSEVQKPQTDWRSIHVAATVTYVGAVQFSLYAASMFPYLQVLDKTSTENFFGVIIAVYSLGQIISSPLYGYWSNKSHNTKSCLYYGLATMFFGNILYFFAGIIPFQKKYVILVARFVTGFGSSNISLLKAYATSASTGADRSKAIAYVTGGIALGMLTGPGLQLFFTPLGPNGIKLKETGVALPPIDTVAIVVCYVTRFCQMFIISNLES
;
A
#
# COMPACT_ATOMS: atom_id res chain seq x y z
N MET A 1 -10.90 -20.94 60.70
CA MET A 1 -10.92 -19.47 60.84
C MET A 1 -10.87 -18.88 59.44
N GLY A 2 -11.90 -18.13 59.02
CA GLY A 2 -12.01 -17.53 57.69
C GLY A 2 -13.35 -17.82 56.99
N HIS A 3 -14.44 -17.24 57.50
CA HIS A 3 -15.75 -17.24 56.88
C HIS A 3 -15.77 -16.40 55.59
N TYR A 4 -16.32 -16.98 54.52
CA TYR A 4 -16.81 -16.26 53.35
C TYR A 4 -17.96 -15.32 53.76
N SER A 5 -17.83 -14.02 53.54
CA SER A 5 -18.93 -13.05 53.61
C SER A 5 -19.22 -12.54 52.20
N LYS A 6 -20.39 -12.91 51.67
CA LYS A 6 -20.96 -12.34 50.44
C LYS A 6 -21.42 -10.91 50.76
N THR A 7 -20.78 -9.90 50.18
CA THR A 7 -21.34 -8.55 50.08
C THR A 7 -22.09 -8.42 48.75
N GLU A 8 -23.41 -8.30 48.84
CA GLU A 8 -24.34 -8.02 47.74
C GLU A 8 -24.12 -6.59 47.19
N PRO A 9 -23.99 -6.39 45.87
CA PRO A 9 -24.10 -5.07 45.24
C PRO A 9 -25.32 -4.98 44.29
N SER A 10 -26.27 -5.90 44.35
CA SER A 10 -27.39 -5.95 43.38
C SER A 10 -28.62 -5.15 43.79
N VAL A 11 -28.77 -4.79 45.07
CA VAL A 11 -30.01 -4.18 45.58
C VAL A 11 -30.03 -2.65 45.41
N SER A 12 -28.87 -1.98 45.39
CA SER A 12 -28.78 -0.52 45.24
C SER A 12 -29.02 -0.03 43.81
N LEU A 13 -28.60 -0.79 42.80
CA LEU A 13 -28.79 -0.41 41.39
C LEU A 13 -30.27 -0.45 40.95
N GLU A 14 -31.07 -1.38 41.48
CA GLU A 14 -32.50 -1.48 41.14
C GLU A 14 -33.34 -0.37 41.82
N SER A 15 -32.96 0.09 43.02
CA SER A 15 -33.66 1.20 43.69
C SER A 15 -33.41 2.55 43.01
N ASP A 16 -32.20 2.74 42.47
CA ASP A 16 -31.81 3.97 41.77
C ASP A 16 -32.48 4.09 40.39
N ILE A 17 -32.73 2.96 39.71
CA ILE A 17 -33.48 2.95 38.43
C ILE A 17 -34.97 3.30 38.64
N LYS A 18 -35.56 2.91 39.77
CA LYS A 18 -36.98 3.19 40.08
C LYS A 18 -37.27 4.64 40.46
N THR A 19 -36.25 5.42 40.81
CA THR A 19 -36.40 6.83 41.21
C THR A 19 -36.19 7.80 40.06
N LEU A 20 -35.66 7.34 38.93
CA LEU A 20 -35.55 8.14 37.71
C LEU A 20 -36.91 8.27 37.06
N ASN A 21 -37.37 9.51 36.87
CA ASN A 21 -38.60 9.73 36.11
C ASN A 21 -38.36 9.46 34.62
N VAL A 22 -39.43 9.18 33.88
CA VAL A 22 -39.36 8.86 32.44
C VAL A 22 -38.63 9.95 31.65
N ALA A 23 -38.73 11.22 32.06
CA ALA A 23 -38.03 12.33 31.42
C ALA A 23 -36.50 12.33 31.69
N GLU A 24 -36.04 11.85 32.84
CA GLU A 24 -34.63 11.63 33.16
C GLU A 24 -34.08 10.43 32.41
N ILE A 25 -34.86 9.35 32.29
CA ILE A 25 -34.50 8.20 31.45
C ILE A 25 -34.43 8.61 29.98
N ASP A 26 -35.38 9.43 29.51
CA ASP A 26 -35.39 9.98 28.16
C ASP A 26 -34.20 10.93 27.95
N ASN A 27 -33.85 11.78 28.92
CA ASN A 27 -32.67 12.65 28.85
C ASN A 27 -31.34 11.87 28.90
N ILE A 28 -31.27 10.79 29.69
CA ILE A 28 -30.10 9.90 29.71
C ILE A 28 -30.02 9.14 28.39
N SER A 29 -31.15 8.68 27.83
CA SER A 29 -31.22 8.05 26.50
C SER A 29 -30.87 9.01 25.36
N ALA A 30 -31.24 10.28 25.48
CA ALA A 30 -30.92 11.36 24.55
C ALA A 30 -29.43 11.73 24.64
N SER A 31 -28.87 11.85 25.86
CA SER A 31 -27.44 12.11 26.07
C SER A 31 -26.55 10.93 25.69
N SER A 32 -27.03 9.70 25.81
CA SER A 32 -26.33 8.47 25.37
C SER A 32 -26.53 8.14 23.89
N SER A 33 -27.52 8.74 23.22
CA SER A 33 -27.65 8.71 21.76
C SER A 33 -26.87 9.82 21.05
N GLU A 34 -26.29 10.76 21.81
CA GLU A 34 -25.19 11.64 21.36
C GLU A 34 -23.81 10.96 21.41
N VAL A 35 -23.74 9.63 21.52
CA VAL A 35 -22.52 8.89 21.15
C VAL A 35 -22.24 9.23 19.69
N GLN A 36 -21.22 10.08 19.46
CA GLN A 36 -20.75 10.51 18.15
C GLN A 36 -20.90 9.37 17.15
N LYS A 37 -21.82 9.53 16.18
CA LYS A 37 -21.96 8.56 15.08
C LYS A 37 -20.55 8.25 14.58
N PRO A 38 -20.13 6.98 14.49
CA PRO A 38 -18.83 6.66 13.94
C PRO A 38 -18.77 7.32 12.56
N GLN A 39 -17.84 8.26 12.37
CA GLN A 39 -17.68 8.97 11.11
C GLN A 39 -16.58 8.29 10.31
N THR A 40 -16.81 8.17 9.01
CA THR A 40 -15.82 7.62 8.08
C THR A 40 -14.68 8.63 7.89
N ASP A 41 -13.44 8.18 8.07
CA ASP A 41 -12.26 9.03 7.80
C ASP A 41 -11.95 9.08 6.30
N TRP A 42 -12.62 9.99 5.61
CA TRP A 42 -12.47 10.19 4.17
C TRP A 42 -11.08 10.69 3.77
N ARG A 43 -10.35 11.41 4.65
CA ARG A 43 -9.00 11.88 4.32
C ARG A 43 -8.06 10.69 4.15
N SER A 44 -8.09 9.77 5.11
CA SER A 44 -7.27 8.58 5.07
C SER A 44 -7.67 7.63 3.94
N ILE A 45 -8.96 7.53 3.59
CA ILE A 45 -9.43 6.75 2.44
C ILE A 45 -8.92 7.33 1.12
N HIS A 46 -8.99 8.66 0.92
CA HIS A 46 -8.47 9.28 -0.30
C HIS A 46 -6.97 9.06 -0.43
N VAL A 47 -6.23 9.10 0.68
CA VAL A 47 -4.79 8.87 0.68
C VAL A 47 -4.47 7.41 0.38
N ALA A 48 -5.23 6.47 0.94
CA ALA A 48 -5.14 5.07 0.57
C ALA A 48 -5.37 4.87 -0.95
N ALA A 49 -6.39 5.54 -1.52
CA ALA A 49 -6.67 5.50 -2.94
C ALA A 49 -5.55 6.13 -3.79
N THR A 50 -4.96 7.24 -3.36
CA THR A 50 -3.78 7.82 -4.02
C THR A 50 -2.57 6.89 -3.96
N VAL A 51 -2.35 6.23 -2.82
CA VAL A 51 -1.25 5.28 -2.65
C VAL A 51 -1.40 4.09 -3.58
N THR A 52 -2.60 3.50 -3.67
CA THR A 52 -2.86 2.38 -4.57
C THR A 52 -2.84 2.81 -6.04
N TYR A 53 -3.31 4.01 -6.37
CA TYR A 53 -3.23 4.59 -7.72
C TYR A 53 -1.78 4.67 -8.20
N VAL A 54 -0.91 5.35 -7.46
CA VAL A 54 0.52 5.48 -7.80
C VAL A 54 1.20 4.12 -7.89
N GLY A 55 0.89 3.21 -6.96
CA GLY A 55 1.43 1.84 -6.99
C GLY A 55 1.03 1.08 -8.26
N ALA A 56 -0.20 1.27 -8.74
CA ALA A 56 -0.69 0.65 -9.96
C ALA A 56 -0.10 1.28 -11.23
N VAL A 57 0.07 2.61 -11.27
CA VAL A 57 0.82 3.29 -12.34
C VAL A 57 2.22 2.71 -12.47
N GLN A 58 2.91 2.57 -11.34
CA GLN A 58 4.26 2.01 -11.30
C GLN A 58 4.30 0.58 -11.83
N PHE A 59 3.42 -0.29 -11.35
CA PHE A 59 3.35 -1.67 -11.84
C PHE A 59 3.10 -1.73 -13.34
N SER A 60 2.19 -0.90 -13.85
CA SER A 60 1.84 -0.82 -15.27
C SER A 60 3.02 -0.34 -16.12
N LEU A 61 3.74 0.70 -15.69
CA LEU A 61 4.96 1.17 -16.35
C LEU A 61 6.01 0.06 -16.42
N TYR A 62 6.29 -0.63 -15.31
CA TYR A 62 7.25 -1.75 -15.30
C TYR A 62 6.80 -2.91 -16.19
N ALA A 63 5.52 -3.24 -16.22
CA ALA A 63 5.03 -4.34 -17.05
C ALA A 63 5.35 -4.12 -18.53
N ALA A 64 5.30 -2.87 -18.99
CA ALA A 64 5.54 -2.53 -20.38
C ALA A 64 7.01 -2.27 -20.73
N SER A 65 7.84 -1.82 -19.78
CA SER A 65 9.25 -1.47 -20.04
C SER A 65 10.27 -2.55 -19.62
N MET A 66 9.91 -3.41 -18.67
CA MET A 66 10.85 -4.36 -18.04
C MET A 66 11.37 -5.43 -19.02
N PHE A 67 10.55 -5.91 -19.95
CA PHE A 67 11.01 -6.89 -20.93
C PHE A 67 12.04 -6.31 -21.92
N PRO A 68 11.78 -5.15 -22.57
CA PRO A 68 12.80 -4.43 -23.33
C PRO A 68 14.08 -4.16 -22.53
N TYR A 69 13.95 -3.76 -21.26
CA TYR A 69 15.11 -3.53 -20.38
C TYR A 69 15.96 -4.79 -20.18
N LEU A 70 15.31 -5.92 -19.92
CA LEU A 70 15.99 -7.21 -19.77
C LEU A 70 16.75 -7.60 -21.04
N GLN A 71 16.17 -7.35 -22.22
CA GLN A 71 16.82 -7.61 -23.52
C GLN A 71 18.05 -6.73 -23.76
N VAL A 72 18.03 -5.48 -23.30
CA VAL A 72 19.19 -4.58 -23.37
C VAL A 72 20.32 -5.07 -22.46
N LEU A 73 20.00 -5.58 -21.27
CA LEU A 73 20.99 -6.04 -20.30
C LEU A 73 21.56 -7.42 -20.60
N ASP A 74 20.74 -8.34 -21.10
CA ASP A 74 21.12 -9.71 -21.46
C ASP A 74 20.27 -10.21 -22.63
N LYS A 75 20.83 -10.11 -23.84
CA LYS A 75 20.20 -10.59 -25.09
C LYS A 75 19.93 -12.10 -25.11
N THR A 76 20.53 -12.87 -24.19
CA THR A 76 20.28 -14.32 -24.07
C THR A 76 19.04 -14.63 -23.22
N SER A 77 18.45 -13.62 -22.57
CA SER A 77 17.26 -13.80 -21.74
C SER A 77 16.04 -14.11 -22.60
N THR A 78 15.35 -15.19 -22.27
CA THR A 78 14.13 -15.64 -22.96
C THR A 78 12.87 -15.08 -22.30
N GLU A 79 11.76 -15.05 -23.05
CA GLU A 79 10.43 -14.74 -22.51
C GLU A 79 10.05 -15.63 -21.33
N ASN A 80 10.49 -16.90 -21.34
CA ASN A 80 10.30 -17.82 -20.21
C ASN A 80 10.91 -17.28 -18.92
N PHE A 81 12.11 -16.71 -18.97
CA PHE A 81 12.75 -16.12 -17.78
C PHE A 81 12.02 -14.85 -17.32
N PHE A 82 11.49 -14.05 -18.24
CA PHE A 82 10.63 -12.93 -17.89
C PHE A 82 9.35 -13.39 -17.17
N GLY A 83 8.74 -14.49 -17.62
CA GLY A 83 7.63 -15.14 -16.90
C GLY A 83 8.03 -15.53 -15.48
N VAL A 84 9.23 -16.08 -15.28
CA VAL A 84 9.76 -16.37 -13.92
C VAL A 84 9.91 -15.10 -13.08
N ILE A 85 10.38 -13.99 -13.66
CA ILE A 85 10.49 -12.70 -12.96
C ILE A 85 9.11 -12.21 -12.47
N ILE A 86 8.08 -12.31 -13.32
CA ILE A 86 6.71 -11.96 -12.94
C ILE A 86 6.19 -12.91 -11.84
N ALA A 87 6.48 -14.21 -11.97
CA ALA A 87 6.07 -15.21 -10.99
C ALA A 87 6.68 -14.96 -9.60
N VAL A 88 7.97 -14.63 -9.51
CA VAL A 88 8.62 -14.35 -8.20
C VAL A 88 8.10 -13.06 -7.56
N TYR A 89 7.71 -12.07 -8.35
CA TYR A 89 7.05 -10.87 -7.84
C TYR A 89 5.72 -11.24 -7.16
N SER A 90 4.88 -12.03 -7.84
CA SER A 90 3.62 -12.54 -7.28
C SER A 90 3.85 -13.44 -6.06
N LEU A 91 4.89 -14.27 -6.08
CA LEU A 91 5.26 -15.11 -4.94
C LEU A 91 5.61 -14.25 -3.71
N GLY A 92 6.39 -13.19 -3.90
CA GLY A 92 6.69 -12.21 -2.85
C GLY A 92 5.42 -11.59 -2.25
N GLN A 93 4.44 -11.23 -3.10
CA GLN A 93 3.15 -10.69 -2.65
C GLN A 93 2.33 -11.69 -1.85
N ILE A 94 2.25 -12.94 -2.32
CA ILE A 94 1.48 -14.01 -1.68
C ILE A 94 2.03 -14.32 -0.28
N ILE A 95 3.36 -14.36 -0.14
CA ILE A 95 4.02 -14.62 1.16
C ILE A 95 3.86 -13.43 2.10
N SER A 96 4.02 -12.22 1.58
CA SER A 96 4.00 -11.00 2.40
C SER A 96 2.58 -10.60 2.84
N SER A 97 1.54 -10.87 2.04
CA SER A 97 0.15 -10.54 2.36
C SER A 97 -0.33 -11.06 3.74
N PRO A 98 -0.22 -12.36 4.08
CA PRO A 98 -0.58 -12.84 5.41
C PRO A 98 0.35 -12.33 6.49
N LEU A 99 1.63 -12.09 6.18
CA LEU A 99 2.62 -11.56 7.13
C LEU A 99 2.25 -10.13 7.58
N TYR A 100 1.96 -9.25 6.63
CA TYR A 100 1.49 -7.90 6.90
C TYR A 100 0.07 -7.87 7.48
N GLY A 101 -0.80 -8.80 7.09
CA GLY A 101 -2.12 -8.96 7.70
C GLY A 101 -2.03 -9.31 9.19
N TYR A 102 -1.23 -10.32 9.54
CA TYR A 102 -1.00 -10.72 10.92
C TYR A 102 -0.31 -9.62 11.73
N TRP A 103 0.73 -8.98 11.17
CA TRP A 103 1.45 -7.91 11.83
C TRP A 103 0.54 -6.69 12.08
N SER A 104 -0.20 -6.23 11.07
CA SER A 104 -1.13 -5.11 11.24
C SER A 104 -2.19 -5.39 12.30
N ASN A 105 -2.72 -6.62 12.34
CA ASN A 105 -3.73 -6.99 13.32
C ASN A 105 -3.16 -7.03 14.74
N LYS A 106 -1.95 -7.56 14.92
CA LYS A 106 -1.28 -7.66 16.23
C LYS A 106 -0.83 -6.30 16.77
N SER A 107 -0.29 -5.44 15.91
CA SER A 107 0.27 -4.15 16.35
C SER A 107 -0.77 -3.05 16.51
N HIS A 108 -2.04 -3.28 16.12
CA HIS A 108 -3.11 -2.27 16.02
C HIS A 108 -2.73 -0.99 15.25
N ASN A 109 -1.60 -1.03 14.54
CA ASN A 109 -0.93 0.09 13.89
C ASN A 109 -0.65 -0.29 12.44
N THR A 110 -1.70 -0.24 11.61
CA THR A 110 -1.62 -0.48 10.16
C THR A 110 -0.57 0.41 9.47
N LYS A 111 -0.31 1.58 10.05
CA LYS A 111 0.56 2.63 9.52
C LYS A 111 2.04 2.23 9.50
N SER A 112 2.53 1.63 10.59
CA SER A 112 3.91 1.15 10.65
C SER A 112 4.15 0.03 9.63
N CYS A 113 3.18 -0.87 9.46
CA CYS A 113 3.27 -1.94 8.47
C CYS A 113 3.29 -1.38 7.03
N LEU A 114 2.48 -0.37 6.73
CA LEU A 114 2.53 0.39 5.47
C LEU A 114 3.91 1.00 5.22
N TYR A 115 4.49 1.67 6.22
CA TYR A 115 5.81 2.27 6.11
C TYR A 115 6.89 1.23 5.78
N TYR A 116 6.91 0.10 6.51
CA TYR A 116 7.86 -0.98 6.25
C TYR A 116 7.68 -1.59 4.85
N GLY A 117 6.44 -1.76 4.40
CA GLY A 117 6.15 -2.23 3.05
C GLY A 117 6.64 -1.25 1.98
N LEU A 118 6.38 0.05 2.14
CA LEU A 118 6.88 1.10 1.24
C LEU A 118 8.42 1.13 1.22
N ALA A 119 9.08 1.03 2.37
CA ALA A 119 10.54 1.03 2.48
C ALA A 119 11.17 -0.22 1.83
N THR A 120 10.58 -1.40 2.02
CA THR A 120 11.02 -2.64 1.36
C THR A 120 10.86 -2.52 -0.15
N MET A 121 9.75 -1.96 -0.60
CA MET A 121 9.49 -1.75 -2.01
C MET A 121 10.47 -0.75 -2.62
N PHE A 122 10.80 0.33 -1.89
CA PHE A 122 11.83 1.30 -2.27
C PHE A 122 13.20 0.65 -2.45
N PHE A 123 13.61 -0.20 -1.50
CA PHE A 123 14.86 -0.96 -1.58
C PHE A 123 14.90 -1.89 -2.80
N GLY A 124 13.79 -2.57 -3.12
CA GLY A 124 13.69 -3.38 -4.33
C GLY A 124 13.84 -2.57 -5.63
N ASN A 125 13.33 -1.34 -5.67
CA ASN A 125 13.50 -0.45 -6.82
C ASN A 125 14.94 0.08 -6.94
N ILE A 126 15.61 0.37 -5.82
CA ILE A 126 17.06 0.66 -5.79
C ILE A 126 17.84 -0.51 -6.40
N LEU A 127 17.57 -1.73 -5.96
CA LEU A 127 18.26 -2.92 -6.45
C LEU A 127 18.05 -3.12 -7.96
N TYR A 128 16.85 -2.83 -8.46
CA TYR A 128 16.55 -2.87 -9.89
C TYR A 128 17.34 -1.84 -10.70
N PHE A 129 17.52 -0.62 -10.16
CA PHE A 129 18.35 0.41 -10.80
C PHE A 129 19.83 -0.03 -10.87
N PHE A 130 20.36 -0.56 -9.77
CA PHE A 130 21.75 -1.05 -9.73
C PHE A 130 21.99 -2.26 -10.63
N ALA A 131 20.95 -3.00 -11.04
CA ALA A 131 21.09 -4.11 -11.98
C ALA A 131 21.69 -3.69 -13.34
N GLY A 132 21.56 -2.41 -13.71
CA GLY A 132 22.21 -1.87 -14.92
C GLY A 132 23.73 -1.70 -14.78
N ILE A 133 24.20 -1.43 -13.56
CA ILE A 133 25.60 -1.07 -13.24
C ILE A 133 26.43 -2.32 -12.93
N ILE A 134 25.82 -3.33 -12.30
CA ILE A 134 26.53 -4.55 -11.87
C ILE A 134 26.95 -5.38 -13.11
N PRO A 135 28.24 -5.73 -13.25
CA PRO A 135 28.73 -6.48 -14.42
C PRO A 135 28.36 -7.98 -14.37
N PHE A 136 28.00 -8.53 -13.21
CA PHE A 136 27.76 -9.96 -13.01
C PHE A 136 26.25 -10.29 -12.90
N GLN A 137 25.79 -11.31 -13.63
CA GLN A 137 24.46 -11.95 -13.46
C GLN A 137 23.23 -11.01 -13.39
N LYS A 138 23.20 -9.97 -14.23
CA LYS A 138 22.15 -8.91 -14.27
C LYS A 138 20.71 -9.41 -14.20
N LYS A 139 20.38 -10.48 -14.93
CA LYS A 139 19.03 -11.07 -14.94
C LYS A 139 18.58 -11.60 -13.58
N TYR A 140 19.50 -12.14 -12.79
CA TYR A 140 19.21 -12.63 -11.43
C TYR A 140 19.11 -11.48 -10.44
N VAL A 141 19.86 -10.38 -10.64
CA VAL A 141 19.69 -9.16 -9.84
C VAL A 141 18.29 -8.58 -10.04
N ILE A 142 17.79 -8.54 -11.29
CA ILE A 142 16.40 -8.14 -11.57
C ILE A 142 15.40 -9.07 -10.89
N LEU A 143 15.63 -10.38 -10.95
CA LEU A 143 14.77 -11.38 -10.30
C LEU A 143 14.66 -11.13 -8.79
N VAL A 144 15.80 -10.94 -8.10
CA VAL A 144 15.83 -10.62 -6.66
C VAL A 144 15.17 -9.27 -6.38
N ALA A 145 15.47 -8.24 -7.18
CA ALA A 145 14.85 -6.93 -7.05
C ALA A 145 13.32 -7.02 -7.14
N ARG A 146 12.79 -7.79 -8.10
CA ARG A 146 11.35 -8.01 -8.27
C ARG A 146 10.73 -8.81 -7.15
N PHE A 147 11.42 -9.81 -6.61
CA PHE A 147 10.96 -10.51 -5.41
C PHE A 147 10.82 -9.55 -4.22
N VAL A 148 11.82 -8.71 -3.96
CA VAL A 148 11.79 -7.72 -2.86
C VAL A 148 10.71 -6.66 -3.09
N THR A 149 10.57 -6.14 -4.31
CA THR A 149 9.48 -5.21 -4.66
C THR A 149 8.11 -5.89 -4.48
N GLY A 150 7.97 -7.14 -4.89
CA GLY A 150 6.76 -7.95 -4.71
C GLY A 150 6.39 -8.07 -3.25
N PHE A 151 7.36 -8.41 -2.40
CA PHE A 151 7.19 -8.45 -0.95
C PHE A 151 6.70 -7.12 -0.37
N GLY A 152 7.28 -5.99 -0.79
CA GLY A 152 6.83 -4.66 -0.34
C GLY A 152 5.48 -4.23 -0.91
N SER A 153 5.05 -4.75 -2.07
CA SER A 153 3.83 -4.30 -2.77
C SER A 153 2.51 -4.83 -2.17
N SER A 154 2.57 -5.74 -1.20
CA SER A 154 1.41 -6.30 -0.47
C SER A 154 0.58 -5.26 0.30
N ASN A 155 1.06 -4.01 0.38
CA ASN A 155 0.36 -2.88 0.98
C ASN A 155 -1.05 -2.65 0.43
N ILE A 156 -1.35 -3.08 -0.81
CA ILE A 156 -2.70 -2.97 -1.37
C ILE A 156 -3.71 -3.76 -0.54
N SER A 157 -3.34 -4.96 -0.08
CA SER A 157 -4.20 -5.79 0.79
C SER A 157 -4.45 -5.08 2.12
N LEU A 158 -3.39 -4.49 2.67
CA LEU A 158 -3.43 -3.75 3.92
C LEU A 158 -4.27 -2.47 3.84
N LEU A 159 -4.20 -1.72 2.73
CA LEU A 159 -5.01 -0.52 2.50
C LEU A 159 -6.49 -0.84 2.33
N LYS A 160 -6.83 -1.99 1.71
CA LYS A 160 -8.22 -2.46 1.64
C LYS A 160 -8.77 -2.85 3.02
N ALA A 161 -7.97 -3.55 3.81
CA ALA A 161 -8.32 -3.87 5.20
C ALA A 161 -8.48 -2.59 6.04
N TYR A 162 -7.56 -1.64 5.88
CA TYR A 162 -7.62 -0.35 6.54
C TYR A 162 -8.87 0.45 6.16
N ALA A 163 -9.20 0.56 4.87
CA ALA A 163 -10.42 1.24 4.41
C ALA A 163 -11.68 0.58 4.97
N THR A 164 -11.69 -0.74 5.13
CA THR A 164 -12.80 -1.49 5.74
C THR A 164 -12.99 -1.14 7.22
N SER A 165 -11.89 -0.97 7.95
CA SER A 165 -11.89 -0.63 9.38
C SER A 165 -12.08 0.86 9.67
N ALA A 166 -11.63 1.74 8.78
CA ALA A 166 -11.72 3.21 8.91
C ALA A 166 -13.06 3.78 8.40
N SER A 167 -13.99 2.92 7.97
CA SER A 167 -15.28 3.30 7.40
C SER A 167 -16.45 2.72 8.19
N THR A 168 -17.58 3.42 8.14
CA THR A 168 -18.84 2.91 8.67
C THR A 168 -19.38 1.78 7.81
N GLY A 169 -20.27 0.94 8.36
CA GLY A 169 -20.91 -0.12 7.59
C GLY A 169 -21.63 0.37 6.32
N ALA A 170 -22.21 1.58 6.36
CA ALA A 170 -22.87 2.20 5.22
C ALA A 170 -21.88 2.69 4.14
N ASP A 171 -20.74 3.26 4.55
CA ASP A 171 -19.75 3.81 3.62
C ASP A 171 -18.69 2.81 3.16
N ARG A 172 -18.60 1.64 3.80
CA ARG A 172 -17.54 0.64 3.56
C ARG A 172 -17.39 0.26 2.09
N SER A 173 -18.49 0.00 1.39
CA SER A 173 -18.45 -0.31 -0.04
C SER A 173 -17.88 0.86 -0.86
N LYS A 174 -18.23 2.10 -0.50
CA LYS A 174 -17.72 3.31 -1.16
C LYS A 174 -16.23 3.53 -0.85
N ALA A 175 -15.80 3.31 0.39
CA ALA A 175 -14.40 3.40 0.79
C ALA A 175 -13.52 2.40 0.02
N ILE A 176 -13.95 1.13 -0.05
CA ILE A 176 -13.25 0.11 -0.84
C ILE A 176 -13.24 0.47 -2.33
N ALA A 177 -14.35 1.01 -2.85
CA ALA A 177 -14.44 1.46 -4.25
C ALA A 177 -13.44 2.57 -4.59
N TYR A 178 -13.15 3.51 -3.68
CA TYR A 178 -12.08 4.49 -3.90
C TYR A 178 -10.71 3.82 -4.01
N VAL A 179 -10.41 2.87 -3.11
CA VAL A 179 -9.12 2.15 -3.11
C VAL A 179 -8.95 1.32 -4.38
N THR A 180 -9.97 0.57 -4.80
CA THR A 180 -9.93 -0.25 -6.02
C THR A 180 -10.01 0.59 -7.29
N GLY A 181 -10.78 1.68 -7.27
CA GLY A 181 -10.84 2.67 -8.33
C GLY A 181 -9.48 3.30 -8.60
N GLY A 182 -8.74 3.64 -7.54
CA GLY A 182 -7.34 4.08 -7.66
C GLY A 182 -6.47 3.08 -8.41
N ILE A 183 -6.53 1.79 -8.06
CA ILE A 183 -5.78 0.74 -8.77
C ILE A 183 -6.14 0.69 -10.25
N ALA A 184 -7.43 0.69 -10.58
CA ALA A 184 -7.91 0.62 -11.96
C ALA A 184 -7.44 1.83 -12.78
N LEU A 185 -7.57 3.04 -12.24
CA LEU A 185 -7.10 4.27 -12.86
C LEU A 185 -5.58 4.25 -13.05
N GLY A 186 -4.82 3.73 -12.09
CA GLY A 186 -3.37 3.63 -12.20
C GLY A 186 -2.93 2.68 -13.30
N MET A 187 -3.57 1.51 -13.38
CA MET A 187 -3.32 0.54 -14.46
C MET A 187 -3.61 1.14 -15.84
N LEU A 188 -4.69 1.92 -15.97
CA LEU A 188 -5.07 2.58 -17.23
C LEU A 188 -4.12 3.72 -17.60
N THR A 189 -3.65 4.49 -16.63
CA THR A 189 -2.77 5.65 -16.87
C THR A 189 -1.32 5.25 -17.15
N GLY A 190 -0.88 4.06 -16.73
CA GLY A 190 0.47 3.55 -16.99
C GLY A 190 0.89 3.59 -18.47
N PRO A 191 0.17 2.94 -19.40
CA PRO A 191 0.51 2.97 -20.83
C PRO A 191 0.35 4.36 -21.43
N GLY A 192 -0.61 5.16 -20.94
CA GLY A 192 -0.80 6.54 -21.37
C GLY A 192 0.40 7.43 -21.05
N LEU A 193 0.98 7.28 -19.85
CA LEU A 193 2.24 7.95 -19.50
C LEU A 193 3.40 7.47 -20.38
N GLN A 194 3.45 6.18 -20.67
CA GLN A 194 4.50 5.65 -21.55
C GLN A 194 4.44 6.27 -22.96
N LEU A 195 3.24 6.44 -23.51
CA LEU A 195 3.04 7.12 -24.80
C LEU A 195 3.46 8.60 -24.77
N PHE A 196 3.22 9.29 -23.66
CA PHE A 196 3.61 10.69 -23.48
C PHE A 196 5.15 10.88 -23.53
N PHE A 197 5.91 9.87 -23.09
CA PHE A 197 7.37 9.88 -23.10
C PHE A 197 8.00 9.25 -24.35
N THR A 198 7.21 8.64 -25.25
CA THR A 198 7.67 8.15 -26.56
C THR A 198 8.44 9.19 -27.42
N PRO A 199 8.09 10.50 -27.43
CA PRO A 199 8.83 11.51 -28.20
C PRO A 199 10.28 11.71 -27.76
N LEU A 200 10.68 11.24 -26.57
CA LEU A 200 12.08 11.30 -26.09
C LEU A 200 13.00 10.32 -26.85
N GLY A 201 12.44 9.49 -27.72
CA GLY A 201 13.17 8.58 -28.61
C GLY A 201 13.77 7.36 -27.90
N PRO A 202 14.19 6.32 -28.66
CA PRO A 202 14.76 5.09 -28.11
C PRO A 202 16.08 5.27 -27.34
N ASN A 203 16.73 6.44 -27.46
CA ASN A 203 18.08 6.71 -26.99
C ASN A 203 18.18 7.62 -25.77
N GLY A 204 17.10 8.31 -25.38
CA GLY A 204 17.05 9.17 -24.18
C GLY A 204 18.20 10.15 -23.97
N ILE A 205 18.25 10.64 -22.72
CA ILE A 205 19.31 11.49 -22.20
C ILE A 205 20.53 10.59 -21.97
N LYS A 206 21.54 10.67 -22.84
CA LYS A 206 22.83 10.03 -22.61
C LYS A 206 23.49 10.67 -21.38
N LEU A 207 23.41 10.04 -20.21
CA LEU A 207 24.39 10.29 -19.15
C LEU A 207 25.74 9.84 -19.69
N LYS A 208 26.54 10.80 -20.15
CA LYS A 208 27.75 10.58 -20.96
C LYS A 208 28.92 9.94 -20.18
N GLU A 209 28.71 9.46 -18.94
CA GLU A 209 29.80 9.03 -18.07
C GLU A 209 29.74 7.58 -17.54
N THR A 210 28.67 6.80 -17.73
CA THR A 210 28.58 5.46 -17.10
C THR A 210 28.48 4.26 -18.05
N GLY A 211 28.48 4.43 -19.38
CA GLY A 211 28.56 3.31 -20.34
C GLY A 211 27.36 2.34 -20.34
N VAL A 212 26.31 2.62 -19.56
CA VAL A 212 25.07 1.82 -19.48
C VAL A 212 23.94 2.63 -20.14
N ALA A 213 23.48 2.20 -21.31
CA ALA A 213 22.30 2.78 -21.97
C ALA A 213 21.02 2.21 -21.36
N LEU A 214 20.51 2.85 -20.31
CA LEU A 214 19.17 2.55 -19.79
C LEU A 214 18.12 3.08 -20.79
N PRO A 215 17.04 2.33 -21.08
CA PRO A 215 15.88 2.89 -21.75
C PRO A 215 15.38 4.10 -20.95
N PRO A 216 15.03 5.22 -21.61
CA PRO A 216 14.78 6.49 -20.92
C PRO A 216 13.55 6.39 -20.01
N ILE A 217 12.60 5.55 -20.42
CA ILE A 217 11.35 5.26 -19.74
C ILE A 217 11.56 4.56 -18.39
N ASP A 218 12.55 3.68 -18.27
CA ASP A 218 12.83 2.99 -17.00
C ASP A 218 13.43 3.95 -15.98
N THR A 219 14.32 4.83 -16.43
CA THR A 219 14.92 5.86 -15.58
C THR A 219 13.86 6.86 -15.11
N VAL A 220 12.97 7.31 -16.02
CA VAL A 220 11.84 8.19 -15.67
C VAL A 220 10.89 7.48 -14.72
N ALA A 221 10.54 6.21 -14.94
CA ALA A 221 9.69 5.45 -14.03
C ALA A 221 10.30 5.31 -12.63
N ILE A 222 11.62 5.11 -12.55
CA ILE A 222 12.35 5.03 -11.29
C ILE A 222 12.42 6.40 -10.59
N VAL A 223 12.68 7.50 -11.31
CA VAL A 223 12.69 8.86 -10.75
C VAL A 223 11.31 9.29 -10.28
N VAL A 224 10.28 9.05 -11.09
CA VAL A 224 8.88 9.24 -10.71
C VAL A 224 8.54 8.39 -9.49
N CYS A 225 9.06 7.15 -9.41
CA CYS A 225 8.90 6.31 -8.23
C CYS A 225 9.56 6.91 -6.99
N TYR A 226 10.80 7.40 -7.07
CA TYR A 226 11.48 8.05 -5.94
C TYR A 226 10.69 9.25 -5.42
N VAL A 227 10.28 10.15 -6.32
CA VAL A 227 9.53 11.36 -5.98
C VAL A 227 8.17 10.99 -5.39
N THR A 228 7.44 10.08 -6.01
CA THR A 228 6.11 9.69 -5.54
C THR A 228 6.16 8.93 -4.22
N ARG A 229 7.15 8.07 -3.99
CA ARG A 229 7.32 7.34 -2.72
C ARG A 229 7.73 8.27 -1.58
N PHE A 230 8.59 9.24 -1.87
CA PHE A 230 8.93 10.29 -0.92
C PHE A 230 7.70 11.13 -0.55
N CYS A 231 6.92 11.56 -1.55
CA CYS A 231 5.66 12.28 -1.31
C CYS A 231 4.65 11.44 -0.52
N GLN A 232 4.50 10.14 -0.82
CA GLN A 232 3.59 9.27 -0.08
C GLN A 232 4.01 9.11 1.39
N MET A 233 5.29 8.92 1.64
CA MET A 233 5.86 8.80 2.99
C MET A 233 5.63 10.09 3.78
N PHE A 234 5.81 11.24 3.14
CA PHE A 234 5.54 12.55 3.72
C PHE A 234 4.05 12.77 4.00
N ILE A 235 3.17 12.44 3.05
CA ILE A 235 1.71 12.57 3.19
C ILE A 235 1.20 11.69 4.34
N ILE A 236 1.62 10.42 4.40
CA ILE A 236 1.23 9.50 5.48
C ILE A 236 1.69 10.05 6.83
N SER A 237 2.90 10.60 6.92
CA SER A 237 3.41 11.18 8.16
C SER A 237 2.70 12.47 8.59
N ASN A 238 2.13 13.23 7.66
CA ASN A 238 1.46 14.52 7.95
C ASN A 238 -0.06 14.38 8.16
N LEU A 239 -0.68 13.29 7.71
CA LEU A 239 -2.12 13.05 7.94
C LEU A 239 -2.47 12.58 9.35
N GLU A 240 -1.47 12.33 10.19
CA GLU A 240 -1.64 11.90 11.57
C GLU A 240 -1.53 13.05 12.60
N SER A 241 -1.80 14.30 12.20
CA SER A 241 -1.95 15.45 13.13
C SER A 241 -3.41 15.69 13.49
#